data_AF-A0A1U8BF86-F1
#
_entry.id   AF-A0A1U8BF86-F1
#
_cell.length_a   1.000
_cell.length_b   1.000
_cell.length_c   1.000
_cell.angle_alpha   90.00
_cell.angle_beta   90.00
_cell.angle_gamma   90.00
#
_symmetry.space_group_name_H-M   'P 1'
#
loop_
_entity.id
_entity.type
_entity.pdbx_description
1 polymer ?
#
loop_
_entity_poly.entity_id
_entity_poly.type
_entity_poly.pdbx_seq_one_letter_code
_entity_poly.pdbx_strand_id
1 'polypeptide(L)'
;MERWSGVLKVTLDPSSRAYYRVAASLCLAPSSKSLTIPSAHAIFFNGDRVEGTGNPVIERLSDLQNLTDILVSKLGASVNAWVIESSIFNGPFAVYKDFIPSVNYRGEPKTYSPHGFPASTSIVLLLSKCLEEAQNVIPGGHQKPSSSCPRVPKTVVLGFSKGGAVLNQIVTELAYSSIENKVGTTKLKQPVGGNFSRDQEEEQIIPNSKESFLSSISEIHYVDVGLNSAGAYLTDPDVVSRISEHVMGGGSEIHFGLHGTPRQWCDGMRSWIRNEKDRLLHLLQDASKKSGGKLKVCEKFYFADKRPDMQMHFEIIERLDMS
;
A
#
# COMPACT_ATOMS: atom_id res chain seq x y z
N MET A 1 -1.92 19.48 -13.98
CA MET A 1 -2.12 19.76 -12.53
C MET A 1 -0.75 20.12 -11.98
N GLU A 2 -0.63 21.20 -11.21
CA GLU A 2 0.64 21.51 -10.53
C GLU A 2 0.86 20.51 -9.38
N ARG A 3 2.11 20.33 -8.94
CA ARG A 3 2.44 19.35 -7.90
C ARG A 3 3.57 19.86 -7.02
N TRP A 4 3.50 19.53 -5.74
CA TRP A 4 4.64 19.60 -4.83
C TRP A 4 5.29 18.21 -4.76
N SER A 5 6.60 18.14 -4.64
CA SER A 5 7.32 16.87 -4.47
C SER A 5 8.50 17.05 -3.53
N GLY A 6 8.71 16.08 -2.66
CA GLY A 6 9.82 16.11 -1.69
C GLY A 6 9.91 14.86 -0.85
N VAL A 7 11.04 14.70 -0.17
CA VAL A 7 11.29 13.60 0.77
C VAL A 7 11.14 14.10 2.20
N LEU A 8 10.14 13.55 2.89
CA LEU A 8 9.81 13.87 4.27
C LEU A 8 10.43 12.86 5.23
N LYS A 9 10.78 13.31 6.43
CA LYS A 9 11.25 12.46 7.52
C LYS A 9 10.23 12.48 8.64
N VAL A 10 9.61 11.35 8.92
CA VAL A 10 8.47 11.27 9.85
C VAL A 10 8.68 10.18 10.88
N THR A 11 8.47 10.51 12.16
CA THR A 11 8.47 9.53 13.26
C THR A 11 7.06 9.11 13.59
N LEU A 12 6.79 7.80 13.71
CA LEU A 12 5.48 7.31 14.17
C LEU A 12 5.38 7.38 15.70
N ASP A 13 6.41 6.91 16.39
CA ASP A 13 6.59 7.01 17.83
C ASP A 13 7.51 8.20 18.17
N PRO A 14 7.02 9.23 18.89
CA PRO A 14 7.84 10.38 19.30
C PRO A 14 9.02 10.01 20.20
N SER A 15 8.97 8.86 20.88
CA SER A 15 10.07 8.36 21.73
C SER A 15 11.13 7.60 20.95
N SER A 16 10.83 7.20 19.71
CA SER A 16 11.75 6.50 18.83
C SER A 16 12.69 7.48 18.11
N ARG A 17 13.96 7.09 17.99
CA ARG A 17 14.93 7.78 17.13
C ARG A 17 14.82 7.40 15.65
N ALA A 18 14.11 6.31 15.36
CA ALA A 18 13.90 5.85 13.99
C ALA A 18 12.82 6.69 13.31
N TYR A 19 13.07 7.09 12.06
CA TYR A 19 12.16 7.86 11.24
C TYR A 19 11.97 7.18 9.89
N TYR A 20 10.76 7.25 9.36
CA TYR A 20 10.46 6.90 7.99
C TYR A 20 10.97 7.98 7.05
N ARG A 21 11.52 7.57 5.91
CA ARG A 21 11.70 8.46 4.76
C ARG A 21 10.55 8.21 3.81
N VAL A 22 9.77 9.24 3.54
CA VAL A 22 8.62 9.16 2.64
C VAL A 22 8.81 10.17 1.53
N ALA A 23 9.04 9.71 0.30
CA ALA A 23 8.94 10.58 -0.85
C ALA A 23 7.46 10.76 -1.20
N ALA A 24 7.03 12.01 -1.28
CA ALA A 24 5.66 12.37 -1.56
C ALA A 24 5.62 13.21 -2.84
N SER A 25 4.58 13.01 -3.63
CA SER A 25 4.19 13.91 -4.71
C SER A 25 2.71 14.20 -4.56
N LEU A 26 2.38 15.47 -4.32
CA LEU A 26 1.05 15.92 -3.93
C LEU A 26 0.46 16.89 -4.96
N CYS A 27 -0.80 16.67 -5.31
CA CYS A 27 -1.58 17.50 -6.22
C CYS A 27 -1.79 18.89 -5.65
N LEU A 28 -1.53 19.92 -6.49
CA LEU A 28 -1.82 21.32 -6.21
C LEU A 28 -2.87 21.86 -7.18
N ALA A 29 -3.75 22.73 -6.66
CA ALA A 29 -4.69 23.48 -7.47
C ALA A 29 -3.94 24.51 -8.33
N PRO A 30 -4.16 24.59 -9.66
CA PRO A 30 -3.40 25.49 -10.54
C PRO A 30 -3.50 26.99 -10.21
N SER A 31 -4.61 27.42 -9.61
CA SER A 31 -4.88 28.84 -9.33
C SER A 31 -4.31 29.30 -7.98
N SER A 32 -4.53 28.52 -6.92
CA SER A 32 -4.14 28.86 -5.55
C SER A 32 -2.78 28.30 -5.13
N LYS A 33 -2.26 27.31 -5.88
CA LYS A 33 -1.10 26.47 -5.49
C LYS A 33 -1.26 25.76 -4.15
N SER A 34 -2.49 25.72 -3.61
CA SER A 34 -2.83 24.98 -2.41
C SER A 34 -3.02 23.49 -2.73
N LEU A 35 -2.97 22.65 -1.71
CA LEU A 35 -3.30 21.23 -1.85
C LEU A 35 -4.72 21.06 -2.38
N THR A 36 -4.91 20.04 -3.21
CA THR A 36 -6.22 19.64 -3.75
C THR A 36 -6.45 18.14 -3.56
N ILE A 37 -7.72 17.75 -3.60
CA ILE A 37 -8.13 16.35 -3.44
C ILE A 37 -7.68 15.56 -4.67
N PRO A 38 -6.88 14.48 -4.50
CA PRO A 38 -6.47 13.67 -5.62
C PRO A 38 -7.60 12.76 -6.10
N SER A 39 -7.49 12.23 -7.32
CA SER A 39 -8.40 11.16 -7.78
C SER A 39 -8.13 9.83 -7.08
N ALA A 40 -6.88 9.60 -6.67
CA ALA A 40 -6.45 8.41 -5.95
C ALA A 40 -5.14 8.65 -5.18
N HIS A 41 -4.81 7.73 -4.28
CA HIS A 41 -3.52 7.58 -3.65
C HIS A 41 -2.77 6.37 -4.22
N ALA A 42 -1.49 6.53 -4.49
CA ALA A 42 -0.56 5.44 -4.74
C ALA A 42 0.39 5.33 -3.56
N ILE A 43 0.34 4.22 -2.83
CA ILE A 43 1.19 3.98 -1.66
C ILE A 43 2.11 2.82 -1.98
N PHE A 44 3.41 3.07 -2.02
CA PHE A 44 4.42 2.10 -2.40
C PHE A 44 5.36 1.83 -1.23
N PHE A 45 5.41 0.59 -0.76
CA PHE A 45 6.37 0.15 0.24
C PHE A 45 7.60 -0.42 -0.44
N ASN A 46 8.75 0.19 -0.16
CA ASN A 46 10.05 -0.32 -0.60
C ASN A 46 10.41 -1.64 0.07
N GLY A 47 11.47 -2.27 -0.42
CA GLY A 47 12.03 -3.47 0.17
C GLY A 47 13.42 -3.26 0.77
N ASP A 48 14.22 -4.31 0.67
CA ASP A 48 15.61 -4.28 1.12
C ASP A 48 16.44 -3.30 0.30
N ARG A 49 17.41 -2.69 0.96
CA ARG A 49 18.39 -1.81 0.31
C ARG A 49 19.42 -2.63 -0.44
N VAL A 50 19.69 -2.20 -1.66
CA VAL A 50 20.80 -2.67 -2.47
C VAL A 50 21.53 -1.42 -2.94
N GLU A 51 22.58 -1.04 -2.20
CA GLU A 51 23.33 0.20 -2.41
C GLU A 51 24.78 -0.11 -2.83
N GLY A 52 25.42 0.85 -3.50
CA GLY A 52 26.84 0.76 -3.84
C GLY A 52 27.12 -0.33 -4.89
N THR A 53 26.12 -0.65 -5.71
CA THR A 53 26.24 -1.68 -6.75
C THR A 53 27.07 -1.22 -7.95
N GLY A 54 27.14 0.11 -8.15
CA GLY A 54 27.67 0.71 -9.38
C GLY A 54 26.76 0.49 -10.61
N ASN A 55 25.61 -0.17 -10.45
CA ASN A 55 24.65 -0.37 -11.53
C ASN A 55 23.69 0.83 -11.59
N PRO A 56 23.71 1.65 -12.65
CA PRO A 56 22.91 2.87 -12.72
C PRO A 56 21.40 2.62 -12.71
N VAL A 57 20.93 1.44 -13.13
CA VAL A 57 19.51 1.08 -13.08
C VAL A 57 19.09 0.82 -11.63
N ILE A 58 19.90 0.09 -10.87
CA ILE A 58 19.59 -0.21 -9.46
C ILE A 58 19.63 1.06 -8.63
N GLU A 59 20.69 1.88 -8.76
CA GLU A 59 20.78 3.13 -7.97
C GLU A 59 19.62 4.08 -8.27
N ARG A 60 19.22 4.22 -9.55
CA ARG A 60 18.08 5.05 -9.96
C ARG A 60 16.75 4.52 -9.44
N LEU A 61 16.56 3.20 -9.42
CA LEU A 61 15.32 2.56 -8.95
C LEU A 61 15.31 2.27 -7.45
N SER A 62 16.39 2.59 -6.75
CA SER A 62 16.44 2.71 -5.29
C SER A 62 16.12 4.13 -4.80
N ASP A 63 16.21 5.14 -5.68
CA ASP A 63 15.91 6.53 -5.34
C ASP A 63 14.40 6.77 -5.14
N LEU A 64 14.02 7.25 -3.96
CA LEU A 64 12.61 7.43 -3.57
C LEU A 64 11.87 8.46 -4.43
N GLN A 65 12.58 9.51 -4.88
CA GLN A 65 11.96 10.57 -5.67
C GLN A 65 11.68 10.08 -7.09
N ASN A 66 12.65 9.41 -7.70
CA ASN A 66 12.47 8.76 -9.00
C ASN A 66 11.36 7.70 -8.98
N LEU A 67 11.25 6.91 -7.91
CA LEU A 67 10.14 5.97 -7.73
C LEU A 67 8.78 6.69 -7.67
N THR A 68 8.71 7.82 -6.97
CA THR A 68 7.50 8.65 -6.91
C THR A 68 7.11 9.16 -8.30
N ASP A 69 8.08 9.62 -9.09
CA ASP A 69 7.85 10.13 -10.45
C ASP A 69 7.36 9.01 -11.38
N ILE A 70 7.92 7.81 -11.26
CA ILE A 70 7.45 6.61 -11.99
C ILE A 70 5.98 6.33 -11.66
N LEU A 71 5.59 6.32 -10.38
CA LEU A 71 4.20 6.07 -9.98
C LEU A 71 3.23 7.10 -10.55
N VAL A 72 3.56 8.39 -10.47
CA VAL A 72 2.73 9.47 -11.03
C VAL A 72 2.64 9.34 -12.55
N SER A 73 3.73 8.98 -13.23
CA SER A 73 3.72 8.80 -14.70
C SER A 73 2.79 7.66 -15.14
N LYS A 74 2.66 6.62 -14.32
CA LYS A 74 1.84 5.43 -14.62
C LYS A 74 0.37 5.60 -14.25
N LEU A 75 0.09 6.18 -13.07
CA LEU A 75 -1.29 6.30 -12.54
C LEU A 75 -1.96 7.62 -12.91
N GLY A 76 -1.21 8.59 -13.40
CA GLY A 76 -1.71 9.86 -13.92
C GLY A 76 -1.53 11.04 -12.98
N ALA A 77 -1.62 12.24 -13.57
CA ALA A 77 -1.25 13.50 -12.92
C ALA A 77 -2.17 13.94 -11.77
N SER A 78 -3.33 13.31 -11.58
CA SER A 78 -4.29 13.60 -10.50
C SER A 78 -4.12 12.72 -9.26
N VAL A 79 -3.14 11.81 -9.24
CA VAL A 79 -2.89 10.87 -8.13
C VAL A 79 -1.88 11.44 -7.15
N ASN A 80 -2.11 11.34 -5.84
CA ASN A 80 -1.05 11.58 -4.85
C ASN A 80 -0.21 10.32 -4.69
N ALA A 81 1.12 10.43 -4.76
CA ALA A 81 2.02 9.28 -4.64
C ALA A 81 2.87 9.37 -3.37
N TRP A 82 3.03 8.24 -2.69
CA TRP A 82 3.75 8.08 -1.43
C TRP A 82 4.66 6.86 -1.52
N VAL A 83 5.98 7.06 -1.57
CA VAL A 83 6.98 5.98 -1.54
C VAL A 83 7.58 5.92 -0.15
N ILE A 84 7.33 4.82 0.56
CA ILE A 84 7.65 4.63 1.97
C ILE A 84 8.86 3.69 2.10
N GLU A 85 9.95 4.25 2.60
CA GLU A 85 11.12 3.51 3.02
C GLU A 85 11.02 3.14 4.51
N SER A 86 11.42 1.92 4.88
CA SER A 86 11.42 1.46 6.26
C SER A 86 12.18 2.41 7.21
N SER A 87 11.68 2.58 8.43
CA SER A 87 12.35 3.41 9.44
C SER A 87 13.58 2.74 10.04
N ILE A 88 13.71 1.43 9.89
CA ILE A 88 14.79 0.62 10.46
C ILE A 88 15.32 -0.34 9.40
N PHE A 89 16.64 -0.38 9.31
CA PHE A 89 17.36 -1.37 8.53
C PHE A 89 18.32 -2.13 9.43
N ASN A 90 18.39 -3.45 9.23
CA ASN A 90 19.45 -4.26 9.80
C ASN A 90 20.36 -4.77 8.68
N GLY A 91 21.49 -4.09 8.48
CA GLY A 91 22.23 -4.21 7.23
C GLY A 91 21.35 -3.79 6.04
N PRO A 92 21.20 -4.61 4.98
CA PRO A 92 20.32 -4.28 3.86
C PRO A 92 18.84 -4.55 4.15
N PHE A 93 18.52 -5.28 5.23
CA PHE A 93 17.17 -5.78 5.45
C PHE A 93 16.24 -4.70 6.02
N ALA A 94 15.18 -4.36 5.31
CA ALA A 94 14.13 -3.47 5.81
C ALA A 94 13.35 -4.13 6.96
N VAL A 95 12.89 -3.35 7.94
CA VAL A 95 12.18 -3.87 9.12
C VAL A 95 10.91 -3.07 9.39
N TYR A 96 9.76 -3.55 8.90
CA TYR A 96 8.45 -2.89 9.03
C TYR A 96 7.73 -3.22 10.35
N LYS A 97 8.41 -3.03 11.48
CA LYS A 97 7.87 -3.39 12.81
C LYS A 97 6.64 -2.59 13.25
N ASP A 98 6.46 -1.38 12.73
CA ASP A 98 5.31 -0.53 13.10
C ASP A 98 4.04 -0.93 12.32
N PHE A 99 4.20 -1.70 11.23
CA PHE A 99 3.08 -2.19 10.42
C PHE A 99 2.78 -3.65 10.72
N ILE A 100 3.80 -4.46 11.02
CA ILE A 100 3.68 -5.90 11.20
C ILE A 100 3.87 -6.25 12.68
N PRO A 101 2.90 -6.92 13.34
CA PRO A 101 2.92 -7.17 14.79
C PRO A 101 4.19 -7.84 15.32
N SER A 102 4.77 -8.76 14.55
CA SER A 102 5.96 -9.50 14.97
C SER A 102 6.85 -9.82 13.78
N VAL A 103 8.05 -9.24 13.80
CA VAL A 103 9.11 -9.49 12.83
C VAL A 103 10.39 -9.94 13.54
N ASN A 104 11.21 -10.73 12.86
CA ASN A 104 12.55 -11.08 13.36
C ASN A 104 13.57 -9.95 13.07
N TYR A 105 14.83 -10.19 13.41
CA TYR A 105 15.91 -9.19 13.22
C TYR A 105 16.18 -8.81 11.76
N ARG A 106 15.75 -9.61 10.78
CA ARG A 106 15.83 -9.31 9.33
C ARG A 106 14.51 -8.77 8.77
N GLY A 107 13.53 -8.47 9.61
CA GLY A 107 12.23 -7.99 9.18
C GLY A 107 11.30 -9.08 8.64
N GLU A 108 11.64 -10.37 8.79
CA GLU A 108 10.76 -11.45 8.35
C GLU A 108 9.58 -11.60 9.33
N PRO A 109 8.33 -11.63 8.84
CA PRO A 109 7.13 -11.75 9.68
C PRO A 109 7.03 -13.16 10.26
N LYS A 110 6.62 -13.27 11.53
CA LYS A 110 6.25 -14.57 12.11
C LYS A 110 4.84 -14.98 11.71
N THR A 111 3.92 -14.02 11.75
CA THR A 111 2.52 -14.17 11.39
C THR A 111 1.97 -12.81 10.95
N TYR A 112 0.91 -12.84 10.16
CA TYR A 112 0.07 -11.67 9.88
C TYR A 112 -1.16 -11.74 10.78
N SER A 113 -1.53 -10.64 11.43
CA SER A 113 -2.62 -10.63 12.41
C SER A 113 -3.46 -9.37 12.29
N PRO A 114 -4.79 -9.46 12.13
CA PRO A 114 -5.64 -8.29 12.02
C PRO A 114 -5.84 -7.57 13.37
N HIS A 115 -5.40 -8.17 14.49
CA HIS A 115 -5.66 -7.64 15.83
C HIS A 115 -5.01 -6.26 16.03
N GLY A 116 -5.83 -5.26 16.32
CA GLY A 116 -5.38 -3.87 16.53
C GLY A 116 -5.08 -3.11 15.24
N PHE A 117 -5.25 -3.71 14.07
CA PHE A 117 -5.07 -3.07 12.77
C PHE A 117 -3.76 -2.26 12.63
N PRO A 118 -2.60 -2.87 12.93
CA PRO A 118 -1.33 -2.15 13.01
C PRO A 118 -0.93 -1.48 11.69
N ALA A 119 -1.10 -2.13 10.53
CA ALA A 119 -0.68 -1.56 9.26
C ALA A 119 -1.54 -0.37 8.86
N SER A 120 -2.87 -0.52 8.82
CA SER A 120 -3.78 0.57 8.44
C SER A 120 -3.71 1.76 9.41
N THR A 121 -3.61 1.51 10.72
CA THR A 121 -3.44 2.58 11.73
C THR A 121 -2.12 3.33 11.51
N SER A 122 -1.02 2.60 11.33
CA SER A 122 0.30 3.20 11.09
C SER A 122 0.38 3.94 9.76
N ILE A 123 -0.30 3.48 8.71
CA ILE A 123 -0.39 4.18 7.42
C ILE A 123 -1.12 5.50 7.57
N VAL A 124 -2.31 5.50 8.18
CA VAL A 124 -3.08 6.72 8.39
C VAL A 124 -2.28 7.74 9.20
N LEU A 125 -1.65 7.29 10.29
CA LEU A 125 -0.79 8.16 11.10
C LEU A 125 0.42 8.69 10.33
N LEU A 126 1.06 7.85 9.51
CA LEU A 126 2.21 8.24 8.69
C LEU A 126 1.82 9.29 7.66
N LEU A 127 0.72 9.06 6.93
CA LEU A 127 0.24 9.97 5.89
C LEU A 127 -0.21 11.30 6.49
N SER A 128 -0.90 11.29 7.64
CA SER A 128 -1.30 12.52 8.35
C SER A 128 -0.10 13.36 8.74
N LYS A 129 0.92 12.75 9.38
CA LYS A 129 2.16 13.46 9.72
C LYS A 129 2.91 13.95 8.48
N CYS A 130 2.96 13.16 7.41
CA CYS A 130 3.57 13.61 6.15
C CYS A 130 2.81 14.82 5.56
N LEU A 131 1.48 14.81 5.62
CA LEU A 131 0.66 15.89 5.12
C LEU A 131 0.89 17.17 5.95
N GLU A 132 0.95 17.06 7.27
CA GLU A 132 1.29 18.18 8.17
C GLU A 132 2.66 18.79 7.83
N GLU A 133 3.69 17.96 7.67
CA GLU A 133 5.04 18.41 7.28
C GLU A 133 5.04 19.06 5.88
N ALA A 134 4.30 18.50 4.92
CA ALA A 134 4.17 19.08 3.58
C ALA A 134 3.44 20.44 3.61
N GLN A 135 2.39 20.57 4.43
CA GLN A 135 1.64 21.82 4.57
C GLN A 135 2.50 22.96 5.12
N ASN A 136 3.46 22.67 5.99
CA ASN A 136 4.39 23.65 6.54
C ASN A 136 5.35 24.22 5.48
N VAL A 137 5.62 23.48 4.39
CA VAL A 137 6.54 23.92 3.33
C VAL A 137 5.84 24.40 2.06
N ILE A 138 4.57 24.00 1.83
CA ILE A 138 3.79 24.42 0.67
C ILE A 138 3.16 25.80 0.93
N PRO A 139 3.40 26.80 0.05
CA PRO A 139 2.72 28.09 0.14
C PRO A 139 1.19 27.92 0.10
N GLY A 140 0.48 28.36 1.14
CA GLY A 140 -0.97 28.18 1.24
C GLY A 140 -1.42 26.76 1.61
N GLY A 141 -0.52 25.93 2.16
CA GLY A 141 -0.82 24.54 2.55
C GLY A 141 -1.97 24.36 3.55
N HIS A 142 -2.26 25.39 4.35
CA HIS A 142 -3.38 25.37 5.32
C HIS A 142 -4.72 25.86 4.76
N GLN A 143 -4.79 26.24 3.48
CA GLN A 143 -6.08 26.58 2.86
C GLN A 143 -6.90 25.31 2.67
N LYS A 144 -8.22 25.39 2.95
CA LYS A 144 -9.12 24.26 2.71
C LYS A 144 -9.00 23.81 1.24
N PRO A 145 -8.97 22.49 0.98
CA PRO A 145 -8.96 22.00 -0.38
C PRO A 145 -10.16 22.57 -1.13
N SER A 146 -9.90 23.15 -2.30
CA SER A 146 -10.97 23.57 -3.21
C SER A 146 -11.33 22.37 -4.07
N SER A 147 -12.52 21.82 -3.89
CA SER A 147 -13.08 20.86 -4.83
C SER A 147 -14.56 21.17 -5.10
N SER A 148 -15.01 20.82 -6.30
CA SER A 148 -16.39 21.01 -6.75
C SER A 148 -17.21 19.73 -6.69
N CYS A 149 -16.65 18.62 -6.20
CA CYS A 149 -17.32 17.33 -6.12
C CYS A 149 -16.77 16.50 -4.94
N PRO A 150 -17.62 16.10 -3.97
CA PRO A 150 -17.21 15.17 -2.92
C PRO A 150 -16.94 13.81 -3.59
N ARG A 151 -15.67 13.42 -3.64
CA ARG A 151 -15.23 12.08 -4.04
C ARG A 151 -14.17 11.63 -3.08
N VAL A 152 -14.38 10.49 -2.45
CA VAL A 152 -13.36 9.81 -1.66
C VAL A 152 -12.30 9.28 -2.63
N PRO A 153 -11.02 9.69 -2.52
CA PRO A 153 -9.96 9.17 -3.37
C PRO A 153 -9.81 7.66 -3.20
N LYS A 154 -9.65 6.92 -4.30
CA LYS A 154 -9.31 5.50 -4.24
C LYS A 154 -7.87 5.30 -3.77
N THR A 155 -7.52 4.11 -3.30
CA THR A 155 -6.15 3.79 -2.89
C THR A 155 -5.63 2.57 -3.65
N VAL A 156 -4.48 2.75 -4.28
CA VAL A 156 -3.63 1.72 -4.88
C VAL A 156 -2.46 1.48 -3.94
N VAL A 157 -2.30 0.25 -3.45
CA VAL A 157 -1.16 -0.12 -2.60
C VAL A 157 -0.22 -1.08 -3.33
N LEU A 158 1.08 -0.80 -3.24
CA LEU A 158 2.14 -1.59 -3.86
C LEU A 158 3.17 -1.99 -2.83
N GLY A 159 3.65 -3.22 -2.91
CA GLY A 159 4.70 -3.75 -2.06
C GLY A 159 5.80 -4.32 -2.93
N PHE A 160 6.97 -3.68 -2.89
CA PHE A 160 8.14 -4.12 -3.63
C PHE A 160 9.08 -4.92 -2.74
N SER A 161 9.54 -6.09 -3.21
CA SER A 161 10.51 -6.91 -2.46
C SER A 161 9.97 -7.20 -1.04
N LYS A 162 10.63 -6.72 0.03
CA LYS A 162 10.13 -6.87 1.41
C LYS A 162 8.86 -6.08 1.72
N GLY A 163 8.56 -5.02 0.97
CA GLY A 163 7.32 -4.26 1.11
C GLY A 163 6.05 -5.10 0.91
N GLY A 164 6.15 -6.24 0.22
CA GLY A 164 5.06 -7.21 0.11
C GLY A 164 4.60 -7.78 1.45
N ALA A 165 5.46 -7.83 2.46
CA ALA A 165 5.05 -8.25 3.80
C ALA A 165 4.08 -7.26 4.46
N VAL A 166 4.22 -5.96 4.16
CA VAL A 166 3.24 -4.95 4.60
C VAL A 166 1.91 -5.15 3.88
N LEU A 167 1.93 -5.50 2.58
CA LEU A 167 0.70 -5.82 1.85
C LEU A 167 -0.03 -7.03 2.44
N ASN A 168 0.69 -8.12 2.75
CA ASN A 168 0.09 -9.28 3.40
C ASN A 168 -0.65 -8.87 4.68
N GLN A 169 -0.04 -8.00 5.50
CA GLN A 169 -0.67 -7.48 6.71
C GLN A 169 -1.89 -6.58 6.42
N ILE A 170 -1.82 -5.67 5.44
CA ILE A 170 -2.96 -4.85 5.00
C ILE A 170 -4.12 -5.73 4.52
N VAL A 171 -3.83 -6.77 3.74
CA VAL A 171 -4.82 -7.71 3.19
C VAL A 171 -5.47 -8.51 4.31
N THR A 172 -4.69 -8.95 5.30
CA THR A 172 -5.21 -9.57 6.51
C THR A 172 -6.12 -8.62 7.28
N GLU A 173 -5.77 -7.34 7.44
CA GLU A 173 -6.64 -6.36 8.11
C GLU A 173 -7.92 -6.08 7.31
N LEU A 174 -7.81 -5.91 6.00
CA LEU A 174 -8.94 -5.68 5.10
C LEU A 174 -9.98 -6.80 5.20
N ALA A 175 -9.53 -8.05 5.23
CA ALA A 175 -10.38 -9.23 5.39
C ALA A 175 -11.22 -9.20 6.69
N TYR A 176 -10.75 -8.53 7.75
CA TYR A 176 -11.42 -8.51 9.06
C TYR A 176 -12.14 -7.18 9.36
N SER A 177 -11.90 -6.12 8.56
CA SER A 177 -12.58 -4.82 8.69
C SER A 177 -14.12 -4.89 8.62
N SER A 178 -14.65 -5.87 7.86
CA SER A 178 -16.10 -6.05 7.68
C SER A 178 -16.83 -6.59 8.91
N ILE A 179 -16.10 -7.28 9.79
CA ILE A 179 -16.68 -8.03 10.91
C ILE A 179 -16.92 -7.09 12.08
N GLU A 180 -16.00 -6.16 12.35
CA GLU A 180 -16.16 -5.19 13.43
C GLU A 180 -17.36 -4.27 13.20
N ASN A 181 -17.60 -3.87 11.96
CA ASN A 181 -18.78 -3.05 11.60
C ASN A 181 -20.11 -3.79 11.84
N LYS A 182 -20.16 -5.12 11.69
CA LYS A 182 -21.38 -5.92 11.95
C LYS A 182 -21.56 -6.26 13.43
N VAL A 183 -20.46 -6.49 14.17
CA VAL A 183 -20.52 -6.78 15.61
C VAL A 183 -20.94 -5.54 16.41
N GLY A 184 -20.52 -4.33 15.98
CA GLY A 184 -20.92 -3.05 16.58
C GLY A 184 -22.43 -2.74 16.47
N THR A 185 -23.13 -3.27 15.46
CA THR A 185 -24.57 -3.05 15.27
C THR A 185 -25.49 -3.95 16.12
N THR A 186 -24.96 -4.92 16.86
CA THR A 186 -25.81 -5.90 17.59
C THR A 186 -26.03 -5.60 19.08
N LYS A 187 -25.51 -4.48 19.61
CA LYS A 187 -25.71 -4.09 21.02
C LYS A 187 -25.81 -2.59 21.23
N LEU A 188 -26.88 -1.94 20.75
CA LEU A 188 -27.41 -0.76 21.44
C LEU A 188 -28.92 -0.67 21.19
N LYS A 189 -29.68 -0.81 22.29
CA LYS A 189 -31.09 -0.46 22.34
C LYS A 189 -31.23 1.02 21.95
N GLN A 190 -32.27 1.31 21.17
CA GLN A 190 -32.67 2.65 20.77
C GLN A 190 -32.67 3.65 21.95
N PRO A 191 -32.32 4.90 21.68
CA PRO A 191 -33.13 6.01 22.14
C PRO A 191 -33.77 6.72 20.94
N VAL A 192 -35.04 7.03 21.13
CA VAL A 192 -35.89 7.83 20.27
C VAL A 192 -35.38 9.28 20.24
N GLY A 193 -35.33 9.87 19.05
CA GLY A 193 -35.30 11.33 18.87
C GLY A 193 -33.91 11.97 18.85
N GLY A 194 -33.34 12.08 17.64
CA GLY A 194 -32.20 12.93 17.35
C GLY A 194 -31.97 12.93 15.85
N ASN A 195 -32.03 14.11 15.22
CA ASN A 195 -31.79 14.27 13.79
C ASN A 195 -30.46 13.60 13.41
N PHE A 196 -30.53 12.51 12.63
CA PHE A 196 -29.37 11.95 11.96
C PHE A 196 -28.92 12.98 10.91
N SER A 197 -28.01 13.87 11.31
CA SER A 197 -27.16 14.57 10.38
C SER A 197 -26.42 13.50 9.59
N ARG A 198 -26.83 13.30 8.34
CA ARG A 198 -26.08 12.60 7.31
C ARG A 198 -24.65 13.14 7.38
N ASP A 199 -23.73 12.33 7.91
CA ASP A 199 -22.33 12.71 8.10
C ASP A 199 -21.85 13.38 6.82
N GLN A 200 -21.50 14.66 6.93
CA GLN A 200 -20.92 15.39 5.83
C GLN A 200 -19.62 14.64 5.50
N GLU A 201 -19.58 13.95 4.36
CA GLU A 201 -18.33 13.41 3.79
C GLU A 201 -17.39 14.61 3.61
N GLU A 202 -16.56 14.86 4.62
CA GLU A 202 -15.58 15.92 4.56
C GLU A 202 -14.64 15.60 3.40
N GLU A 203 -14.46 16.59 2.54
CA GLU A 203 -13.51 16.57 1.44
C GLU A 203 -12.08 16.45 1.98
N GLN A 204 -11.59 15.22 2.08
CA GLN A 204 -10.31 14.91 2.73
C GLN A 204 -9.23 14.54 1.70
N ILE A 205 -8.06 15.17 1.88
CA ILE A 205 -6.89 14.95 1.02
C ILE A 205 -6.28 13.56 1.23
N ILE A 206 -6.41 12.98 2.43
CA ILE A 206 -5.94 11.64 2.81
C ILE A 206 -7.01 10.96 3.69
N PRO A 207 -6.99 9.62 3.80
CA PRO A 207 -7.81 8.91 4.78
C PRO A 207 -7.48 9.34 6.22
N ASN A 208 -8.50 9.60 7.03
CA ASN A 208 -8.35 10.05 8.42
C ASN A 208 -8.53 8.92 9.46
N SER A 209 -8.90 7.72 9.01
CA SER A 209 -9.18 6.56 9.85
C SER A 209 -8.76 5.28 9.15
N LYS A 210 -8.51 4.22 9.92
CA LYS A 210 -8.18 2.91 9.35
C LYS A 210 -9.32 2.34 8.50
N GLU A 211 -10.57 2.61 8.89
CA GLU A 211 -11.75 2.17 8.17
C GLU A 211 -11.90 2.89 6.82
N SER A 212 -11.69 4.21 6.79
CA SER A 212 -11.69 4.99 5.54
C SER A 212 -10.53 4.58 4.63
N PHE A 213 -9.35 4.32 5.19
CA PHE A 213 -8.22 3.79 4.44
C PHE A 213 -8.54 2.43 3.81
N LEU A 214 -8.94 1.44 4.61
CA LEU A 214 -9.20 0.07 4.13
C LEU A 214 -10.33 0.03 3.10
N SER A 215 -11.41 0.79 3.30
CA SER A 215 -12.53 0.87 2.36
C SER A 215 -12.21 1.61 1.06
N SER A 216 -11.18 2.47 1.06
CA SER A 216 -10.72 3.16 -0.14
C SER A 216 -9.84 2.29 -1.05
N ILE A 217 -9.32 1.15 -0.57
CA ILE A 217 -8.41 0.29 -1.35
C ILE A 217 -9.17 -0.30 -2.54
N SER A 218 -8.67 0.01 -3.74
CA SER A 218 -9.18 -0.55 -5.00
C SER A 218 -8.19 -1.51 -5.66
N GLU A 219 -6.88 -1.37 -5.40
CA GLU A 219 -5.86 -2.16 -6.07
C GLU A 219 -4.70 -2.50 -5.13
N ILE A 220 -4.20 -3.74 -5.23
CA ILE A 220 -3.12 -4.29 -4.40
C ILE A 220 -2.11 -4.99 -5.32
N HIS A 221 -0.90 -4.45 -5.43
CA HIS A 221 0.14 -4.94 -6.34
C HIS A 221 1.35 -5.48 -5.58
N TYR A 222 1.55 -6.79 -5.67
CA TYR A 222 2.77 -7.45 -5.23
C TYR A 222 3.82 -7.33 -6.34
N VAL A 223 4.89 -6.56 -6.11
CA VAL A 223 5.93 -6.27 -7.10
C VAL A 223 7.23 -6.96 -6.72
N ASP A 224 7.54 -8.05 -7.42
CA ASP A 224 8.74 -8.88 -7.23
C ASP A 224 9.04 -9.17 -5.75
N VAL A 225 7.97 -9.53 -5.03
CA VAL A 225 7.98 -9.74 -3.58
C VAL A 225 8.84 -10.96 -3.24
N GLY A 226 9.61 -10.83 -2.17
CA GLY A 226 10.47 -11.88 -1.72
C GLY A 226 10.91 -11.71 -0.27
N LEU A 227 11.03 -12.84 0.41
CA LEU A 227 11.47 -12.97 1.79
C LEU A 227 12.57 -14.03 1.87
N ASN A 228 13.36 -14.02 2.95
CA ASN A 228 14.37 -15.07 3.20
C ASN A 228 13.79 -16.27 3.95
N SER A 229 12.50 -16.23 4.28
CA SER A 229 11.73 -17.35 4.82
C SER A 229 10.34 -17.41 4.15
N ALA A 230 9.57 -18.42 4.50
CA ALA A 230 8.15 -18.51 4.16
C ALA A 230 7.36 -17.27 4.64
N GLY A 231 6.21 -17.02 4.01
CA GLY A 231 5.32 -15.90 4.27
C GLY A 231 5.46 -14.73 3.30
N ALA A 232 6.08 -14.92 2.13
CA ALA A 232 6.21 -13.87 1.11
C ALA A 232 4.83 -13.51 0.52
N TYR A 233 3.93 -14.48 0.42
CA TYR A 233 2.54 -14.28 -0.01
C TYR A 233 1.57 -14.95 0.96
N LEU A 234 0.37 -14.38 1.10
CA LEU A 234 -0.70 -14.98 1.90
C LEU A 234 -1.17 -16.32 1.31
N THR A 235 -1.14 -17.37 2.11
CA THR A 235 -1.61 -18.71 1.72
C THR A 235 -2.84 -19.17 2.50
N ASP A 236 -3.36 -18.33 3.38
CA ASP A 236 -4.53 -18.61 4.22
C ASP A 236 -5.83 -18.44 3.40
N PRO A 237 -6.59 -19.53 3.15
CA PRO A 237 -7.84 -19.46 2.41
C PRO A 237 -8.92 -18.63 3.13
N ASP A 238 -8.90 -18.57 4.46
CA ASP A 238 -9.93 -17.86 5.23
C ASP A 238 -9.82 -16.35 5.02
N VAL A 239 -8.59 -15.82 4.96
CA VAL A 239 -8.34 -14.41 4.64
C VAL A 239 -8.91 -14.06 3.27
N VAL A 240 -8.62 -14.87 2.26
CA VAL A 240 -9.09 -14.61 0.88
C VAL A 240 -10.61 -14.78 0.75
N SER A 241 -11.20 -15.76 1.42
CA SER A 241 -12.67 -15.94 1.46
C SER A 241 -13.37 -14.71 2.03
N ARG A 242 -12.84 -14.17 3.14
CA ARG A 242 -13.40 -12.97 3.77
C ARG A 242 -13.31 -11.72 2.89
N ILE A 243 -12.26 -11.58 2.08
CA ILE A 243 -12.17 -10.50 1.09
C ILE A 243 -13.26 -10.64 0.04
N SER A 244 -13.49 -11.86 -0.46
CA SER A 244 -14.59 -12.13 -1.39
C SER A 244 -15.95 -11.77 -0.77
N GLU A 245 -16.17 -12.11 0.50
CA GLU A 245 -17.39 -11.76 1.23
C GLU A 245 -17.53 -10.24 1.42
N HIS A 246 -16.42 -9.53 1.68
CA HIS A 246 -16.39 -8.07 1.82
C HIS A 246 -16.88 -7.37 0.54
N VAL A 247 -16.29 -7.72 -0.62
CA VAL A 247 -16.66 -7.08 -1.90
C VAL A 247 -18.08 -7.46 -2.33
N MET A 248 -18.54 -8.67 -1.98
CA MET A 248 -19.93 -9.09 -2.20
C MET A 248 -20.93 -8.36 -1.31
N GLY A 249 -20.56 -8.11 -0.05
CA GLY A 249 -21.40 -7.47 0.97
C GLY A 249 -21.58 -5.96 0.82
N GLY A 250 -21.17 -5.37 -0.32
CA GLY A 250 -21.28 -3.94 -0.59
C GLY A 250 -19.95 -3.20 -0.62
N GLY A 251 -18.82 -3.89 -0.41
CA GLY A 251 -17.49 -3.33 -0.61
C GLY A 251 -17.23 -2.94 -2.07
N SER A 252 -16.24 -2.06 -2.25
CA SER A 252 -15.72 -1.65 -3.56
C SER A 252 -15.11 -2.84 -4.32
N GLU A 253 -15.04 -2.72 -5.65
CA GLU A 253 -14.25 -3.66 -6.47
C GLU A 253 -12.77 -3.59 -6.07
N ILE A 254 -12.10 -4.75 -5.99
CA ILE A 254 -10.68 -4.86 -5.65
C ILE A 254 -9.94 -5.65 -6.72
N HIS A 255 -8.81 -5.12 -7.18
CA HIS A 255 -7.89 -5.78 -8.10
C HIS A 255 -6.60 -6.19 -7.39
N PHE A 256 -6.20 -7.45 -7.57
CA PHE A 256 -4.89 -7.96 -7.17
C PHE A 256 -3.97 -8.11 -8.37
N GLY A 257 -2.80 -7.47 -8.34
CA GLY A 257 -1.73 -7.66 -9.31
C GLY A 257 -0.57 -8.45 -8.72
N LEU A 258 -0.24 -9.59 -9.30
CA LEU A 258 0.94 -10.38 -8.96
C LEU A 258 1.98 -10.18 -10.05
N HIS A 259 3.07 -9.48 -9.72
CA HIS A 259 4.13 -9.12 -10.66
C HIS A 259 5.45 -9.72 -10.19
N GLY A 260 6.17 -10.38 -11.08
CA GLY A 260 7.46 -10.94 -10.70
C GLY A 260 8.37 -11.22 -11.87
N THR A 261 9.62 -11.48 -11.52
CA THR A 261 10.72 -11.73 -12.44
C THR A 261 11.29 -13.13 -12.22
N PRO A 262 12.10 -13.66 -13.17
CA PRO A 262 12.85 -14.89 -12.95
C PRO A 262 13.72 -14.86 -11.68
N ARG A 263 14.20 -13.68 -11.26
CA ARG A 263 15.00 -13.50 -10.05
C ARG A 263 14.28 -13.91 -8.77
N GLN A 264 12.95 -13.74 -8.69
CA GLN A 264 12.17 -14.18 -7.54
C GLN A 264 11.42 -15.49 -7.80
N TRP A 265 10.67 -15.58 -8.90
CA TRP A 265 9.78 -16.71 -9.13
C TRP A 265 10.49 -17.97 -9.66
N CYS A 266 11.74 -17.86 -10.11
CA CYS A 266 12.54 -19.01 -10.53
C CYS A 266 13.73 -19.28 -9.60
N ASP A 267 13.76 -18.68 -8.41
CA ASP A 267 14.83 -18.92 -7.43
C ASP A 267 14.67 -20.31 -6.79
N GLY A 268 15.51 -21.26 -7.20
CA GLY A 268 15.51 -22.62 -6.69
C GLY A 268 15.87 -22.73 -5.20
N MET A 269 16.61 -21.77 -4.65
CA MET A 269 16.96 -21.74 -3.22
C MET A 269 15.82 -21.17 -2.36
N ARG A 270 14.89 -20.43 -2.98
CA ARG A 270 13.74 -19.79 -2.34
C ARG A 270 12.44 -20.21 -3.01
N SER A 271 12.31 -21.50 -3.29
CA SER A 271 11.16 -22.08 -4.01
C SER A 271 9.81 -21.81 -3.35
N TRP A 272 9.78 -21.54 -2.03
CA TRP A 272 8.58 -21.12 -1.32
C TRP A 272 7.95 -19.86 -1.89
N ILE A 273 8.73 -18.90 -2.42
CA ILE A 273 8.20 -17.64 -2.97
C ILE A 273 7.24 -17.94 -4.11
N ARG A 274 7.66 -18.77 -5.06
CA ARG A 274 6.80 -19.20 -6.17
C ARG A 274 5.63 -20.02 -5.68
N ASN A 275 5.85 -20.99 -4.80
CA ASN A 275 4.79 -21.88 -4.28
C ASN A 275 3.69 -21.09 -3.56
N GLU A 276 4.06 -20.12 -2.72
CA GLU A 276 3.13 -19.25 -2.00
C GLU A 276 2.40 -18.30 -2.95
N LYS A 277 3.10 -17.72 -3.94
CA LYS A 277 2.47 -16.91 -4.99
C LYS A 277 1.48 -17.72 -5.83
N ASP A 278 1.81 -18.95 -6.19
CA ASP A 278 0.93 -19.86 -6.94
C ASP A 278 -0.30 -20.20 -6.10
N ARG A 279 -0.10 -20.46 -4.80
CA ARG A 279 -1.19 -20.68 -3.86
C ARG A 279 -2.11 -19.46 -3.73
N LEU A 280 -1.55 -18.26 -3.55
CA LEU A 280 -2.33 -17.02 -3.47
C LEU A 280 -3.13 -16.77 -4.76
N LEU A 281 -2.49 -16.93 -5.92
CA LEU A 281 -3.15 -16.77 -7.22
C LEU A 281 -4.35 -17.70 -7.35
N HIS A 282 -4.20 -18.98 -7.00
CA HIS A 282 -5.30 -19.94 -7.02
C HIS A 282 -6.43 -19.54 -6.08
N LEU A 283 -6.12 -19.13 -4.84
CA LEU A 283 -7.13 -18.67 -3.88
C LEU A 283 -7.88 -17.44 -4.40
N LEU A 284 -7.18 -16.47 -4.97
CA LEU A 284 -7.78 -15.25 -5.56
C LEU A 284 -8.63 -15.55 -6.79
N GLN A 285 -8.20 -16.47 -7.66
CA GLN A 285 -8.98 -16.89 -8.83
C GLN A 285 -10.28 -17.60 -8.42
N ASP A 286 -10.24 -18.44 -7.39
CA ASP A 286 -11.43 -19.12 -6.88
C ASP A 286 -12.37 -18.16 -6.15
N ALA A 287 -11.83 -17.21 -5.39
CA ALA A 287 -12.60 -16.13 -4.79
C ALA A 287 -13.21 -15.19 -5.85
N SER A 288 -12.47 -14.89 -6.93
CA SER A 288 -12.95 -14.07 -8.05
C SER A 288 -14.22 -14.64 -8.66
N LYS A 289 -14.26 -15.95 -8.92
CA LYS A 289 -15.45 -16.66 -9.42
C LYS A 289 -16.66 -16.53 -8.48
N LYS A 290 -16.43 -16.47 -7.17
CA LYS A 290 -17.47 -16.34 -6.13
C LYS A 290 -17.92 -14.89 -5.90
N SER A 291 -17.12 -13.92 -6.32
CA SER A 291 -17.31 -12.49 -6.06
C SER A 291 -18.16 -11.74 -7.09
N GLY A 292 -18.76 -12.45 -8.07
CA GLY A 292 -19.54 -11.81 -9.13
C GLY A 292 -18.72 -10.84 -10.00
N GLY A 293 -17.41 -11.06 -10.11
CA GLY A 293 -16.48 -10.20 -10.87
C GLY A 293 -15.94 -8.98 -10.11
N LYS A 294 -16.33 -8.78 -8.84
CA LYS A 294 -15.85 -7.66 -8.01
C LYS A 294 -14.47 -7.86 -7.40
N LEU A 295 -13.98 -9.09 -7.35
CA LEU A 295 -12.58 -9.40 -7.05
C LEU A 295 -11.90 -9.80 -8.35
N LYS A 296 -10.89 -9.05 -8.76
CA LYS A 296 -10.10 -9.31 -9.96
C LYS A 296 -8.68 -9.70 -9.57
N VAL A 297 -8.06 -10.55 -10.37
CA VAL A 297 -6.66 -10.93 -10.19
C VAL A 297 -5.96 -11.03 -11.53
N CYS A 298 -4.76 -10.48 -11.62
CA CYS A 298 -3.88 -10.66 -12.76
C CYS A 298 -2.49 -11.14 -12.29
N GLU A 299 -1.85 -11.92 -13.14
CA GLU A 299 -0.45 -12.32 -12.99
C GLU A 299 0.34 -11.85 -14.20
N LYS A 300 1.50 -11.24 -13.96
CA LYS A 300 2.41 -10.82 -15.03
C LYS A 300 3.84 -11.22 -14.71
N PHE A 301 4.40 -12.08 -15.56
CA PHE A 301 5.77 -12.53 -15.48
C PHE A 301 6.67 -11.72 -16.43
N TYR A 302 7.54 -10.90 -15.86
CA TYR A 302 8.38 -9.96 -16.61
C TYR A 302 9.74 -10.59 -16.90
N PHE A 303 10.33 -10.23 -18.05
CA PHE A 303 11.67 -10.66 -18.45
C PHE A 303 11.83 -12.19 -18.55
N ALA A 304 10.77 -12.91 -18.93
CA ALA A 304 10.74 -14.38 -18.99
C ALA A 304 11.84 -15.00 -19.88
N ASP A 305 12.33 -14.23 -20.85
CA ASP A 305 13.39 -14.58 -21.81
C ASP A 305 14.81 -14.28 -21.30
N LYS A 306 14.95 -13.61 -20.14
CA LYS A 306 16.24 -13.21 -19.57
C LYS A 306 16.70 -14.14 -18.46
N ARG A 307 18.02 -14.24 -18.28
CA ARG A 307 18.62 -14.93 -17.13
C ARG A 307 18.39 -14.12 -15.85
N PRO A 308 18.07 -14.76 -14.71
CA PRO A 308 17.89 -14.07 -13.44
C PRO A 308 19.10 -13.21 -13.04
N ASP A 309 18.87 -11.93 -12.73
CA ASP A 309 19.90 -11.03 -12.19
C ASP A 309 19.32 -10.05 -11.17
N MET A 310 20.18 -9.26 -10.51
CA MET A 310 19.74 -8.27 -9.54
C MET A 310 19.14 -7.02 -10.19
N GLN A 311 19.47 -6.71 -11.44
CA GLN A 311 18.93 -5.52 -12.10
C GLN A 311 17.45 -5.68 -12.39
N MET A 312 17.02 -6.83 -12.91
CA MET A 312 15.62 -7.09 -13.24
C MET A 312 14.70 -6.99 -12.01
N HIS A 313 15.23 -7.31 -10.82
CA HIS A 313 14.52 -7.15 -9.55
C HIS A 313 14.02 -5.71 -9.39
N PHE A 314 14.84 -4.72 -9.75
CA PHE A 314 14.46 -3.31 -9.68
C PHE A 314 13.77 -2.84 -10.98
N GLU A 315 14.29 -3.25 -12.15
CA GLU A 315 13.80 -2.82 -13.48
C GLU A 315 12.30 -3.14 -13.68
N ILE A 316 11.77 -4.16 -13.00
CA ILE A 316 10.33 -4.46 -13.01
C ILE A 316 9.47 -3.26 -12.60
N ILE A 317 9.93 -2.38 -11.70
CA ILE A 317 9.16 -1.22 -11.23
C ILE A 317 8.83 -0.28 -12.40
N GLU A 318 9.76 -0.13 -13.36
CA GLU A 318 9.53 0.67 -14.56
C GLU A 318 8.68 -0.04 -15.60
N ARG A 319 8.79 -1.37 -15.67
CA ARG A 319 7.99 -2.18 -16.60
C ARG A 319 6.59 -2.46 -16.08
N LEU A 320 6.33 -2.19 -14.80
CA LEU A 320 5.07 -2.45 -14.13
C LEU A 320 3.93 -1.84 -14.92
N ASP A 321 2.96 -2.70 -15.26
CA ASP A 321 1.75 -2.31 -15.94
C ASP A 321 0.62 -2.29 -14.92
N MET A 322 0.11 -1.10 -14.65
CA MET A 322 -1.00 -0.84 -13.74
C MET A 322 -2.19 -0.47 -14.63
N SER A 323 -2.90 -1.50 -15.08
CA SER A 323 -4.01 -1.43 -16.03
C SER A 323 -5.30 -1.94 -15.40
#